data_AF-A0A0F9UB54-F1
#
_entry.id   AF-A0A0F9UB54-F1
#
_cell.length_a   1.000
_cell.length_b   1.000
_cell.length_c   1.000
_cell.angle_alpha   90.00
_cell.angle_beta   90.00
_cell.angle_gamma   90.00
#
_symmetry.space_group_name_H-M   'P 1'
#
loop_
_entity.id
_entity.type
_entity.pdbx_description
1 polymer ?
#
loop_
_entity_poly.entity_id
_entity_poly.type
_entity_poly.pdbx_seq_one_letter_code
_entity_poly.pdbx_strand_id
1 'polypeptide(L)'
;MTKFIHTADLHIGKSRTLPDYLERQELMLDGIYKVAKARGIKTVLMAGDIFESKNIKWEEQQLFMEKMFEADANGFTTVICNGNHDELATGVSHLWLPAMVEKAGGLKRTYIIDGDPRVINLPDFDIAVIPVVNNNMTTKELAAEVTRMWHGTIEDERPFVVMLHATISGANTDIGYNISGGPRIPDLAFVDYWAVGDIHRSQEIGHNAWYSGSPIQHDFGDHQPKGVLVVGAEKDGNPTTELVELDGIKSLVTITELPEEWPTDCYIRYLGPLESLMELPENVIKTEGVAPEAEGEDSEDGPVQMEFTDSLTEGLTDFLHTKGVSAELQEEGVRWVQEKYVK
;
A
#
# COMPACT_ATOMS: atom_id res chain seq x y z
N MET A 1 -5.63 25.69 0.95
CA MET A 1 -5.12 24.41 1.47
C MET A 1 -5.83 23.25 0.77
N THR A 2 -5.07 22.54 -0.05
CA THR A 2 -5.47 21.33 -0.78
C THR A 2 -5.47 20.14 0.17
N LYS A 3 -6.46 19.24 0.07
CA LYS A 3 -6.55 18.07 0.94
C LYS A 3 -6.56 16.76 0.16
N PHE A 4 -5.87 15.76 0.68
CA PHE A 4 -5.83 14.41 0.13
C PHE A 4 -5.66 13.38 1.26
N ILE A 5 -5.99 12.13 0.96
CA ILE A 5 -5.62 10.99 1.80
C ILE A 5 -4.24 10.51 1.35
N HIS A 6 -3.35 10.24 2.31
CA HIS A 6 -2.10 9.53 2.08
C HIS A 6 -2.14 8.22 2.88
N THR A 7 -1.97 7.10 2.18
CA THR A 7 -1.85 5.74 2.71
C THR A 7 -0.77 5.00 1.94
N ALA A 8 -0.25 3.91 2.52
CA ALA A 8 0.69 3.00 1.89
C ALA A 8 0.54 1.61 2.52
N ASP A 9 1.35 0.65 2.07
CA ASP A 9 1.57 -0.60 2.79
C ASP A 9 0.25 -1.34 3.07
N LEU A 10 -0.57 -1.50 2.02
CA LEU A 10 -1.87 -2.17 2.10
C LEU A 10 -1.71 -3.69 2.23
N HIS A 11 -0.66 -4.26 1.64
CA HIS A 11 -0.31 -5.68 1.69
C HIS A 11 -1.53 -6.61 1.50
N ILE A 12 -2.33 -6.37 0.46
CA ILE A 12 -3.43 -7.27 0.09
C ILE A 12 -2.84 -8.67 -0.14
N GLY A 13 -3.44 -9.66 0.50
CA GLY A 13 -2.93 -11.03 0.61
C GLY A 13 -2.14 -11.35 1.88
N LYS A 14 -1.87 -10.38 2.76
CA LYS A 14 -1.34 -10.65 4.12
C LYS A 14 -2.40 -11.33 5.00
N SER A 15 -1.91 -12.00 6.06
CA SER A 15 -2.72 -12.58 7.14
C SER A 15 -3.76 -13.60 6.65
N ARG A 16 -3.47 -14.33 5.57
CA ARG A 16 -4.31 -15.41 5.00
C ARG A 16 -4.67 -16.53 5.99
N THR A 17 -3.98 -16.59 7.13
CA THR A 17 -4.26 -17.50 8.24
C THR A 17 -5.49 -17.07 9.06
N LEU A 18 -5.95 -15.82 8.94
CA LEU A 18 -7.18 -15.35 9.55
C LEU A 18 -8.40 -15.89 8.76
N PRO A 19 -9.49 -16.31 9.44
CA PRO A 19 -10.63 -16.94 8.79
C PRO A 19 -11.35 -16.04 7.78
N ASP A 20 -11.38 -14.74 8.03
CA ASP A 20 -12.06 -13.67 7.28
C ASP A 20 -11.05 -12.64 6.72
N TYR A 21 -9.83 -13.08 6.37
CA TYR A 21 -8.76 -12.18 5.92
C TYR A 21 -9.14 -11.29 4.71
N LEU A 22 -9.90 -11.83 3.75
CA LEU A 22 -10.30 -11.10 2.55
C LEU A 22 -11.38 -10.04 2.88
N GLU A 23 -12.33 -10.37 3.75
CA GLU A 23 -13.31 -9.40 4.28
C GLU A 23 -12.61 -8.28 5.04
N ARG A 24 -11.56 -8.62 5.81
CA ARG A 24 -10.74 -7.62 6.49
C ARG A 24 -10.02 -6.67 5.53
N GLN A 25 -9.51 -7.18 4.40
CA GLN A 25 -8.90 -6.37 3.35
C GLN A 25 -9.93 -5.52 2.60
N GLU A 26 -11.15 -6.03 2.41
CA GLU A 26 -12.27 -5.27 1.88
C GLU A 26 -12.63 -4.10 2.81
N LEU A 27 -12.77 -4.34 4.11
CA LEU A 27 -13.06 -3.31 5.10
C LEU A 27 -11.97 -2.23 5.13
N MET A 28 -10.70 -2.60 4.95
CA MET A 28 -9.60 -1.65 4.82
C MET A 28 -9.78 -0.74 3.61
N LEU A 29 -9.95 -1.32 2.41
CA LEU A 29 -10.12 -0.54 1.18
C LEU A 29 -11.35 0.38 1.25
N ASP A 30 -12.48 -0.16 1.71
CA ASP A 30 -13.69 0.61 1.95
C ASP A 30 -13.48 1.73 2.97
N GLY A 31 -12.77 1.44 4.07
CA GLY A 31 -12.46 2.37 5.13
C GLY A 31 -11.71 3.60 4.61
N ILE A 32 -10.69 3.40 3.77
CA ILE A 32 -9.91 4.48 3.14
C ILE A 32 -10.84 5.45 2.40
N TYR A 33 -11.71 4.93 1.53
CA TYR A 33 -12.64 5.77 0.75
C TYR A 33 -13.81 6.31 1.57
N LYS A 34 -14.24 5.63 2.64
CA LYS A 34 -15.22 6.13 3.61
C LYS A 34 -14.68 7.35 4.34
N VAL A 35 -13.43 7.31 4.80
CA VAL A 35 -12.76 8.47 5.42
C VAL A 35 -12.66 9.62 4.42
N ALA A 36 -12.20 9.35 3.19
CA ALA A 36 -12.12 10.36 2.14
C ALA A 36 -13.49 11.03 1.91
N LYS A 37 -14.55 10.23 1.75
CA LYS A 37 -15.92 10.71 1.56
C LYS A 37 -16.41 11.55 2.74
N ALA A 38 -16.23 11.07 3.97
CA ALA A 38 -16.68 11.75 5.18
C ALA A 38 -16.00 13.11 5.38
N ARG A 39 -14.72 13.23 4.96
CA ARG A 39 -13.94 14.46 5.04
C ARG A 39 -14.09 15.36 3.80
N GLY A 40 -14.89 14.95 2.80
CA GLY A 40 -15.07 15.70 1.55
C GLY A 40 -13.83 15.74 0.65
N ILE A 41 -12.92 14.78 0.83
CA ILE A 41 -11.66 14.64 0.09
C ILE A 41 -11.89 13.78 -1.15
N LYS A 42 -11.32 14.18 -2.28
CA LYS A 42 -11.48 13.47 -3.57
C LYS A 42 -10.21 12.80 -4.07
N THR A 43 -9.07 13.04 -3.45
CA THR A 43 -7.79 12.48 -3.87
C THR A 43 -7.24 11.51 -2.83
N VAL A 44 -6.83 10.32 -3.25
CA VAL A 44 -6.18 9.30 -2.44
C VAL A 44 -4.83 8.97 -3.07
N LEU A 45 -3.77 9.04 -2.28
CA LEU A 45 -2.40 8.68 -2.65
C LEU A 45 -2.07 7.36 -1.98
N MET A 46 -1.72 6.35 -2.76
CA MET A 46 -1.29 5.01 -2.31
C MET A 46 0.19 4.83 -2.64
N ALA A 47 1.04 5.06 -1.65
CA ALA A 47 2.50 5.12 -1.82
C ALA A 47 3.17 3.74 -1.77
N GLY A 48 2.68 2.79 -2.55
CA GLY A 48 3.28 1.45 -2.71
C GLY A 48 2.82 0.40 -1.72
N ASP A 49 3.28 -0.82 -1.98
CA ASP A 49 2.97 -2.08 -1.30
C ASP A 49 1.46 -2.36 -1.24
N ILE A 50 0.87 -2.40 -2.43
CA ILE A 50 -0.55 -2.73 -2.60
C ILE A 50 -0.79 -4.20 -2.29
N PHE A 51 0.11 -5.08 -2.74
CA PHE A 51 0.03 -6.52 -2.52
C PHE A 51 1.21 -7.03 -1.70
N GLU A 52 0.99 -8.10 -0.93
CA GLU A 52 1.98 -8.63 0.02
C GLU A 52 3.16 -9.37 -0.62
N SER A 53 2.97 -10.32 -1.54
CA SER A 53 4.11 -11.01 -2.16
C SER A 53 3.73 -11.97 -3.28
N LYS A 54 4.78 -12.45 -3.95
CA LYS A 54 4.99 -13.43 -5.06
C LYS A 54 3.82 -14.31 -5.54
N ASN A 55 2.88 -14.69 -4.68
CA ASN A 55 1.74 -15.54 -5.04
C ASN A 55 0.42 -14.85 -4.69
N ILE A 56 0.06 -13.83 -5.48
CA ILE A 56 -1.23 -13.13 -5.35
C ILE A 56 -2.34 -14.04 -5.86
N LYS A 57 -3.41 -14.19 -5.08
CA LYS A 57 -4.58 -14.94 -5.49
C LYS A 57 -5.49 -14.11 -6.37
N TRP A 58 -6.25 -14.76 -7.24
CA TRP A 58 -7.20 -14.06 -8.11
C TRP A 58 -8.22 -13.24 -7.33
N GLU A 59 -8.73 -13.73 -6.19
CA GLU A 59 -9.73 -13.02 -5.39
C GLU A 59 -9.19 -11.70 -4.81
N GLU A 60 -7.88 -11.62 -4.55
CA GLU A 60 -7.20 -10.42 -4.05
C GLU A 60 -7.04 -9.36 -5.16
N GLN A 61 -6.64 -9.80 -6.36
CA GLN A 61 -6.61 -8.94 -7.56
C GLN A 61 -8.02 -8.43 -7.90
N GLN A 62 -9.00 -9.33 -7.86
CA GLN A 62 -10.40 -8.99 -8.13
C GLN A 62 -10.92 -7.97 -7.11
N LEU A 63 -10.71 -8.21 -5.81
CA LEU A 63 -11.10 -7.27 -4.75
C LEU A 63 -10.52 -5.88 -5.01
N PHE A 64 -9.20 -5.80 -5.25
CA PHE A 64 -8.55 -4.53 -5.51
C PHE A 64 -9.13 -3.81 -6.73
N MET A 65 -9.28 -4.53 -7.85
CA MET A 65 -9.84 -3.97 -9.08
C MET A 65 -11.29 -3.51 -8.91
N GLU A 66 -12.11 -4.27 -8.20
CA GLU A 66 -13.50 -3.88 -7.89
C GLU A 66 -13.54 -2.56 -7.12
N LYS A 67 -12.70 -2.39 -6.10
CA LYS A 67 -12.61 -1.15 -5.34
C LYS A 67 -12.06 0.01 -6.16
N MET A 68 -11.11 -0.23 -7.08
CA MET A 68 -10.63 0.81 -7.98
C MET A 68 -11.72 1.29 -8.96
N PHE A 69 -12.51 0.37 -9.53
CA PHE A 69 -13.66 0.73 -10.37
C PHE A 69 -14.73 1.49 -9.59
N GLU A 70 -15.03 1.05 -8.36
CA GLU A 70 -15.99 1.72 -7.49
C GLU A 70 -15.53 3.15 -7.15
N ALA A 71 -14.27 3.31 -6.73
CA ALA A 71 -13.69 4.61 -6.40
C ALA A 71 -13.74 5.58 -7.60
N ASP A 72 -13.32 5.10 -8.78
CA ASP A 72 -13.33 5.87 -10.03
C ASP A 72 -14.75 6.33 -10.39
N ALA A 73 -15.72 5.41 -10.34
CA ALA A 73 -17.13 5.69 -10.60
C ALA A 73 -17.75 6.68 -9.59
N ASN A 74 -17.28 6.66 -8.34
CA ASN A 74 -17.69 7.61 -7.29
C ASN A 74 -16.92 8.95 -7.35
N GLY A 75 -16.09 9.15 -8.37
CA GLY A 75 -15.40 10.40 -8.65
C GLY A 75 -14.19 10.65 -7.76
N PHE A 76 -13.61 9.61 -7.15
CA PHE A 76 -12.31 9.71 -6.50
C PHE A 76 -11.20 9.67 -7.54
N THR A 77 -10.16 10.46 -7.30
CA THR A 77 -8.88 10.38 -7.98
C THR A 77 -7.94 9.58 -7.11
N THR A 78 -7.39 8.48 -7.63
CA THR A 78 -6.46 7.63 -6.89
C THR A 78 -5.13 7.57 -7.62
N VAL A 79 -4.04 7.88 -6.95
CA VAL A 79 -2.68 7.79 -7.51
C VAL A 79 -1.95 6.67 -6.79
N ILE A 80 -1.43 5.71 -7.54
CA ILE A 80 -0.86 4.47 -7.00
C ILE A 80 0.51 4.26 -7.60
N CYS A 81 1.53 4.05 -6.77
CA CYS A 81 2.83 3.56 -7.24
C CYS A 81 3.09 2.13 -6.76
N ASN A 82 4.06 1.47 -7.40
CA ASN A 82 4.59 0.20 -6.93
C ASN A 82 5.43 0.39 -5.67
N GLY A 83 5.29 -0.51 -4.70
CA GLY A 83 6.26 -0.77 -3.64
C GLY A 83 7.14 -1.98 -3.91
N ASN A 84 8.07 -2.29 -3.00
CA ASN A 84 9.03 -3.39 -3.20
C ASN A 84 8.36 -4.77 -3.14
N HIS A 85 7.22 -4.90 -2.46
CA HIS A 85 6.43 -6.14 -2.46
C HIS A 85 5.60 -6.30 -3.74
N ASP A 86 5.29 -5.19 -4.41
CA ASP A 86 4.59 -5.20 -5.70
C ASP A 86 5.52 -5.57 -6.87
N GLU A 87 6.84 -5.59 -6.70
CA GLU A 87 7.79 -5.90 -7.78
C GLU A 87 8.30 -7.35 -7.70
N LEU A 88 8.05 -8.14 -8.74
CA LEU A 88 8.63 -9.48 -8.88
C LEU A 88 10.11 -9.41 -9.26
N ALA A 89 10.88 -10.44 -8.89
CA ALA A 89 12.29 -10.59 -9.27
C ALA A 89 12.54 -10.58 -10.79
N THR A 90 11.49 -10.80 -11.59
CA THR A 90 11.49 -10.75 -13.05
C THR A 90 11.36 -9.32 -13.61
N GLY A 91 11.21 -8.31 -12.74
CA GLY A 91 10.92 -6.91 -13.11
C GLY A 91 9.43 -6.66 -13.43
N VAL A 92 8.57 -7.59 -13.02
CA VAL A 92 7.13 -7.57 -13.29
C VAL A 92 6.39 -7.04 -12.09
N SER A 93 5.71 -5.91 -12.25
CA SER A 93 4.84 -5.38 -11.21
C SER A 93 3.55 -6.20 -11.08
N HIS A 94 3.13 -6.49 -9.85
CA HIS A 94 1.82 -7.02 -9.47
C HIS A 94 0.65 -6.05 -9.72
N LEU A 95 0.95 -4.77 -9.99
CA LEU A 95 0.01 -3.78 -10.52
C LEU A 95 -0.19 -3.88 -12.03
N TRP A 96 0.30 -4.93 -12.70
CA TRP A 96 0.13 -5.11 -14.13
C TRP A 96 -1.32 -5.02 -14.59
N LEU A 97 -2.24 -5.63 -13.85
CA LEU A 97 -3.67 -5.65 -14.18
C LEU A 97 -4.28 -4.25 -14.09
N PRO A 98 -4.22 -3.54 -12.95
CA PRO A 98 -4.72 -2.18 -12.86
C PRO A 98 -4.02 -1.23 -13.86
N ALA A 99 -2.71 -1.37 -14.09
CA ALA A 99 -1.98 -0.56 -15.05
C ALA A 99 -2.46 -0.77 -16.49
N MET A 100 -2.73 -2.02 -16.87
CA MET A 100 -3.29 -2.36 -18.18
C MET A 100 -4.67 -1.75 -18.37
N VAL A 101 -5.54 -1.84 -17.36
CA VAL A 101 -6.89 -1.27 -17.41
C VAL A 101 -6.86 0.27 -17.46
N GLU A 102 -5.95 0.91 -16.72
CA GLU A 102 -5.71 2.37 -16.79
C GLU A 102 -5.29 2.79 -18.20
N LYS A 103 -4.29 2.12 -18.79
CA LYS A 103 -3.81 2.39 -20.16
C LYS A 103 -4.88 2.17 -21.23
N ALA A 104 -5.75 1.19 -21.02
CA ALA A 104 -6.92 0.91 -21.87
C ALA A 104 -8.06 1.94 -21.69
N GLY A 105 -7.95 2.88 -20.74
CA GLY A 105 -8.97 3.89 -20.45
C GLY A 105 -10.17 3.37 -19.63
N GLY A 106 -10.03 2.20 -19.01
CA GLY A 106 -11.05 1.61 -18.13
C GLY A 106 -11.15 2.31 -16.78
N LEU A 107 -10.06 2.91 -16.30
CA LEU A 107 -10.02 3.80 -15.14
C LEU A 107 -9.71 5.23 -15.61
N LYS A 108 -10.58 6.19 -15.26
CA LYS A 108 -10.52 7.57 -15.78
C LYS A 108 -9.87 8.57 -14.81
N ARG A 109 -9.78 8.19 -13.54
CA ARG A 109 -9.34 9.01 -12.40
C ARG A 109 -8.32 8.26 -11.55
N THR A 110 -8.10 6.97 -11.80
CA THR A 110 -7.03 6.21 -11.17
C THR A 110 -5.79 6.22 -12.06
N TYR A 111 -4.65 6.59 -11.49
CA TYR A 111 -3.35 6.63 -12.14
C TYR A 111 -2.45 5.56 -11.53
N ILE A 112 -1.90 4.68 -12.37
CA ILE A 112 -1.00 3.60 -11.95
C ILE A 112 0.42 3.88 -12.46
N ILE A 113 1.38 3.88 -11.55
CA ILE A 113 2.81 4.08 -11.83
C ILE A 113 3.55 2.80 -11.39
N ASP A 114 3.63 1.84 -12.31
CA ASP A 114 4.18 0.49 -12.12
C ASP A 114 5.62 0.32 -12.64
N GLY A 115 6.35 1.43 -12.81
CA GLY A 115 7.69 1.42 -13.41
C GLY A 115 8.39 2.78 -13.34
N ASP A 116 8.50 3.49 -14.46
CA ASP A 116 9.24 4.75 -14.52
C ASP A 116 8.54 5.88 -13.73
N PRO A 117 9.30 6.77 -13.06
CA PRO A 117 8.75 7.95 -12.40
C PRO A 117 7.94 8.83 -13.34
N ARG A 118 6.82 9.38 -12.83
CA ARG A 118 5.88 10.21 -13.61
C ARG A 118 5.43 11.43 -12.82
N VAL A 119 5.22 12.54 -13.52
CA VAL A 119 4.54 13.72 -12.98
C VAL A 119 3.08 13.69 -13.42
N ILE A 120 2.16 13.96 -12.49
CA ILE A 120 0.73 14.07 -12.74
C ILE A 120 0.26 15.45 -12.31
N ASN A 121 -0.43 16.15 -13.19
CA ASN A 121 -1.08 17.43 -12.87
C ASN A 121 -2.52 17.15 -12.43
N LEU A 122 -2.75 17.19 -11.11
CA LEU A 122 -4.10 17.04 -10.54
C LEU A 122 -4.80 18.41 -10.49
N PRO A 123 -6.13 18.49 -10.28
CA PRO A 123 -6.81 19.79 -10.25
C PRO A 123 -6.25 20.79 -9.23
N ASP A 124 -5.79 20.32 -8.06
CA ASP A 124 -5.44 21.18 -6.93
C ASP A 124 -3.94 21.23 -6.60
N PHE A 125 -3.14 20.33 -7.16
CA PHE A 125 -1.71 20.21 -6.92
C PHE A 125 -1.02 19.41 -8.02
N ASP A 126 0.29 19.54 -8.13
CA ASP A 126 1.10 18.69 -9.01
C ASP A 126 1.81 17.65 -8.16
N ILE A 127 1.94 16.43 -8.69
CA ILE A 127 2.56 15.33 -7.96
C ILE A 127 3.63 14.65 -8.81
N ALA A 128 4.85 14.56 -8.26
CA ALA A 128 5.88 13.67 -8.76
C ALA A 128 5.76 12.31 -8.06
N VAL A 129 5.57 11.26 -8.82
CA VAL A 129 5.44 9.89 -8.33
C VAL A 129 6.70 9.12 -8.72
N ILE A 130 7.43 8.67 -7.71
CA ILE A 130 8.62 7.83 -7.86
C ILE A 130 8.24 6.50 -7.22
N PRO A 131 8.15 5.39 -7.97
CA PRO A 131 7.91 4.07 -7.37
C PRO A 131 9.08 3.64 -6.47
N VAL A 132 9.29 2.33 -6.32
CA VAL A 132 10.38 1.77 -5.49
C VAL A 132 11.71 2.49 -5.73
N VAL A 133 12.19 3.15 -4.69
CA VAL A 133 13.52 3.77 -4.70
C VAL A 133 14.54 2.74 -4.25
N ASN A 134 15.56 2.54 -5.07
CA ASN A 134 16.67 1.66 -4.74
C ASN A 134 17.36 2.12 -3.44
N ASN A 135 17.57 1.20 -2.50
CA ASN A 135 18.24 1.47 -1.21
C ASN A 135 19.69 1.99 -1.34
N ASN A 136 20.32 1.84 -2.51
CA ASN A 136 21.63 2.41 -2.81
C ASN A 136 21.57 3.87 -3.32
N MET A 137 20.36 4.40 -3.60
CA MET A 137 20.20 5.78 -4.03
C MET A 137 20.63 6.72 -2.91
N THR A 138 21.48 7.68 -3.23
CA THR A 138 21.93 8.71 -2.31
C THR A 138 20.90 9.85 -2.20
N THR A 139 20.91 10.60 -1.09
CA THR A 139 20.10 11.83 -0.97
C THR A 139 20.30 12.80 -2.14
N LYS A 140 21.52 12.88 -2.67
CA LYS A 140 21.84 13.77 -3.80
C LYS A 140 21.19 13.30 -5.10
N GLU A 141 21.16 12.00 -5.35
CA GLU A 141 20.50 11.42 -6.54
C GLU A 141 18.99 11.57 -6.45
N LEU A 142 18.40 11.30 -5.28
CA LEU A 142 16.97 11.55 -5.04
C LEU A 142 16.61 13.03 -5.25
N ALA A 143 17.44 13.94 -4.73
CA ALA A 143 17.24 15.38 -4.95
C ALA A 143 17.31 15.76 -6.44
N ALA A 144 18.28 15.21 -7.17
CA ALA A 144 18.45 15.48 -8.60
C ALA A 144 17.27 14.94 -9.42
N GLU A 145 16.76 13.76 -9.07
CA GLU A 145 15.61 13.15 -9.74
C GLU A 145 14.34 13.97 -9.52
N VAL A 146 14.04 14.36 -8.28
CA VAL A 146 12.88 15.21 -7.98
C VAL A 146 13.00 16.59 -8.63
N THR A 147 14.19 17.19 -8.63
CA THR A 147 14.45 18.46 -9.31
C THR A 147 14.23 18.37 -10.81
N ARG A 148 14.59 17.24 -11.45
CA ARG A 148 14.36 17.00 -12.88
C ARG A 148 12.86 16.90 -13.22
N MET A 149 12.06 16.38 -12.31
CA MET A 149 10.61 16.24 -12.45
C MET A 149 9.85 17.54 -12.17
N TRP A 150 10.47 18.50 -11.48
CA TRP A 150 9.86 19.80 -11.22
C TRP A 150 9.93 20.68 -12.47
N HIS A 151 8.76 20.96 -13.04
CA HIS A 151 8.60 21.84 -14.20
C HIS A 151 7.95 23.20 -13.86
N GLY A 152 7.76 23.48 -12.57
CA GLY A 152 7.15 24.71 -12.09
C GLY A 152 8.11 25.89 -12.00
N THR A 153 7.58 27.00 -11.53
CA THR A 153 8.34 28.21 -11.17
C THR A 153 8.12 28.54 -9.70
N ILE A 154 8.99 29.36 -9.11
CA ILE A 154 8.83 29.83 -7.71
C ILE A 154 7.56 30.69 -7.55
N GLU A 155 6.99 31.20 -8.65
CA GLU A 155 5.75 31.98 -8.64
C GLU A 155 4.49 31.10 -8.70
N ASP A 156 4.62 29.77 -8.84
CA ASP A 156 3.46 28.88 -8.83
C ASP A 156 2.80 28.84 -7.45
N GLU A 157 1.49 29.12 -7.42
CA GLU A 157 0.69 29.09 -6.18
C GLU A 157 0.20 27.68 -5.81
N ARG A 158 0.51 26.68 -6.65
CA ARG A 158 0.06 25.30 -6.49
C ARG A 158 1.09 24.49 -5.73
N PRO A 159 0.71 23.70 -4.72
CA PRO A 159 1.67 22.86 -4.02
C PRO A 159 2.21 21.76 -4.94
N PHE A 160 3.49 21.44 -4.76
CA PHE A 160 4.16 20.32 -5.42
C PHE A 160 4.40 19.20 -4.39
N VAL A 161 3.75 18.07 -4.62
CA VAL A 161 3.82 16.89 -3.77
C VAL A 161 4.76 15.87 -4.40
N VAL A 162 5.55 15.19 -3.59
CA VAL A 162 6.30 14.00 -4.03
C VAL A 162 5.72 12.79 -3.34
N MET A 163 5.39 11.75 -4.09
CA MET A 163 5.04 10.44 -3.57
C MET A 163 6.14 9.45 -3.92
N LEU A 164 6.62 8.72 -2.92
CA LEU A 164 7.61 7.67 -3.12
C LEU A 164 7.45 6.48 -2.19
N HIS A 165 7.96 5.33 -2.64
CA HIS A 165 8.07 4.13 -1.81
C HIS A 165 9.55 3.83 -1.57
N ALA A 166 10.02 4.01 -0.33
CA ALA A 166 11.45 3.98 -0.04
C ALA A 166 11.76 3.86 1.45
N THR A 167 12.79 3.08 1.77
CA THR A 167 13.41 3.10 3.11
C THR A 167 14.25 4.37 3.32
N ILE A 168 13.71 5.31 4.09
CA ILE A 168 14.35 6.59 4.44
C ILE A 168 15.14 6.51 5.76
N SER A 169 16.41 6.97 5.71
CA SER A 169 17.30 7.06 6.87
C SER A 169 16.74 7.98 7.96
N GLY A 170 16.67 7.46 9.19
CA GLY A 170 16.12 8.12 10.37
C GLY A 170 14.73 7.64 10.78
N ALA A 171 14.07 6.83 9.94
CA ALA A 171 12.77 6.23 10.25
C ALA A 171 12.85 5.18 11.36
N ASN A 172 11.74 4.97 12.07
CA ASN A 172 11.62 3.91 13.06
C ASN A 172 10.63 2.85 12.58
N THR A 173 11.03 1.59 12.60
CA THR A 173 10.12 0.47 12.29
C THR A 173 9.12 0.25 13.42
N ASP A 174 8.13 -0.63 13.16
CA ASP A 174 7.08 -1.01 14.11
C ASP A 174 7.64 -1.64 15.40
N ILE A 175 8.78 -2.32 15.29
CA ILE A 175 9.54 -2.92 16.40
C ILE A 175 10.56 -1.96 17.05
N GLY A 176 10.57 -0.68 16.65
CA GLY A 176 11.42 0.35 17.25
C GLY A 176 12.88 0.36 16.76
N TYR A 177 13.19 -0.36 15.69
CA TYR A 177 14.51 -0.28 15.05
C TYR A 177 14.64 1.03 14.27
N ASN A 178 15.75 1.76 14.46
CA ASN A 178 16.02 2.98 13.71
C ASN A 178 16.79 2.66 12.43
N ILE A 179 16.20 3.01 11.29
CA ILE A 179 16.77 2.85 9.96
C ILE A 179 17.97 3.77 9.80
N SER A 180 19.14 3.18 9.56
CA SER A 180 20.39 3.92 9.31
C SER A 180 20.82 3.95 7.83
N GLY A 181 20.27 3.06 6.99
CA GLY A 181 20.52 2.99 5.55
C GLY A 181 19.56 3.83 4.71
N GLY A 182 19.82 3.89 3.40
CA GLY A 182 19.00 4.61 2.44
C GLY A 182 19.24 6.13 2.39
N PRO A 183 18.55 6.85 1.48
CA PRO A 183 18.61 8.30 1.41
C PRO A 183 17.89 8.94 2.60
N ARG A 184 18.24 10.20 2.88
CA ARG A 184 17.39 11.13 3.64
C ARG A 184 16.47 11.89 2.69
N ILE A 185 15.34 12.38 3.20
CA ILE A 185 14.50 13.36 2.49
C ILE A 185 15.35 14.60 2.18
N PRO A 186 15.50 14.98 0.89
CA PRO A 186 16.26 16.16 0.53
C PRO A 186 15.49 17.44 0.86
N ASP A 187 16.22 18.46 1.30
CA ASP A 187 15.67 19.77 1.60
C ASP A 187 15.47 20.58 0.30
N LEU A 188 14.35 20.32 -0.37
CA LEU A 188 13.95 20.98 -1.61
C LEU A 188 12.82 21.96 -1.31
N ALA A 189 13.14 23.25 -1.26
CA ALA A 189 12.19 24.32 -0.88
C ALA A 189 10.94 24.42 -1.78
N PHE A 190 10.96 23.83 -2.98
CA PHE A 190 9.81 23.80 -3.88
C PHE A 190 8.89 22.60 -3.65
N VAL A 191 9.28 21.63 -2.83
CA VAL A 191 8.43 20.47 -2.46
C VAL A 191 7.68 20.82 -1.18
N ASP A 192 6.35 20.76 -1.23
CA ASP A 192 5.49 21.16 -0.12
C ASP A 192 5.07 19.96 0.75
N TYR A 193 5.08 18.73 0.20
CA TYR A 193 4.83 17.51 0.96
C TYR A 193 5.49 16.28 0.34
N TRP A 194 6.04 15.39 1.17
CA TRP A 194 6.46 14.05 0.77
C TRP A 194 5.56 12.97 1.37
N ALA A 195 4.86 12.24 0.51
CA ALA A 195 4.06 11.07 0.84
C ALA A 195 4.91 9.81 0.68
N VAL A 196 5.37 9.23 1.79
CA VAL A 196 6.29 8.09 1.81
C VAL A 196 5.56 6.80 2.25
N GLY A 197 5.81 5.68 1.56
CA GLY A 197 5.49 4.30 2.00
C GLY A 197 6.75 3.44 2.15
N ASP A 198 6.62 2.21 2.67
CA ASP A 198 7.64 1.17 3.00
C ASP A 198 7.62 0.85 4.51
N ILE A 199 7.51 1.87 5.36
CA ILE A 199 7.52 1.71 6.81
C ILE A 199 6.09 1.72 7.34
N HIS A 200 5.69 0.60 7.97
CA HIS A 200 4.33 0.36 8.47
C HIS A 200 3.91 1.24 9.66
N ARG A 201 4.85 1.99 10.24
CA ARG A 201 4.63 2.96 11.31
C ARG A 201 4.42 4.36 10.75
N SER A 202 3.24 4.90 11.03
CA SER A 202 2.94 6.32 10.80
C SER A 202 3.86 7.22 11.60
N GLN A 203 4.60 8.11 10.92
CA GLN A 203 5.52 9.05 11.55
C GLN A 203 5.97 10.15 10.60
N GLU A 204 6.34 11.30 11.17
CA GLU A 204 7.04 12.38 10.47
C GLU A 204 8.51 12.04 10.25
N ILE A 205 9.04 12.35 9.07
CA ILE A 205 10.45 12.15 8.69
C ILE A 205 10.98 13.42 8.03
N GLY A 206 11.49 14.36 8.81
CA GLY A 206 11.90 15.67 8.30
C GLY A 206 10.92 16.75 8.70
N HIS A 207 10.69 17.76 7.85
CA HIS A 207 9.84 18.91 8.16
C HIS A 207 8.49 18.94 7.41
N ASN A 208 8.39 18.19 6.31
CA ASN A 208 7.22 18.17 5.43
C ASN A 208 6.99 16.78 4.81
N ALA A 209 7.47 15.73 5.47
CA ALA A 209 7.53 14.39 4.92
C ALA A 209 7.05 13.38 5.96
N TRP A 210 6.25 12.41 5.54
CA TRP A 210 5.60 11.48 6.43
C TRP A 210 5.59 10.09 5.82
N TYR A 211 5.81 9.07 6.66
CA TYR A 211 5.23 7.76 6.40
C TYR A 211 3.78 7.77 6.85
N SER A 212 2.89 7.31 5.98
CA SER A 212 1.51 7.06 6.40
C SER A 212 1.41 5.86 7.34
N GLY A 213 2.27 4.86 7.13
CA GLY A 213 2.16 3.56 7.79
C GLY A 213 1.09 2.69 7.13
N SER A 214 1.00 1.44 7.59
CA SER A 214 -0.07 0.56 7.14
C SER A 214 -1.41 1.02 7.74
N PRO A 215 -2.51 0.96 6.97
CA PRO A 215 -3.81 1.44 7.44
C PRO A 215 -4.48 0.51 8.47
N ILE A 216 -4.00 -0.73 8.57
CA ILE A 216 -4.46 -1.76 9.50
C ILE A 216 -3.26 -2.55 10.00
N GLN A 217 -3.44 -3.31 11.09
CA GLN A 217 -2.42 -4.28 11.53
C GLN A 217 -2.32 -5.42 10.51
N HIS A 218 -1.12 -5.75 10.08
CA HIS A 218 -0.82 -6.87 9.19
C HIS A 218 -0.33 -8.08 9.97
N ASP A 219 0.39 -7.80 11.07
CA ASP A 219 0.92 -8.82 11.96
C ASP A 219 0.61 -8.50 13.43
N PHE A 220 0.71 -9.53 14.28
CA PHE A 220 0.45 -9.41 15.72
C PHE A 220 1.47 -8.54 16.47
N GLY A 221 2.57 -8.14 15.84
CA GLY A 221 3.57 -7.20 16.36
C GLY A 221 3.29 -5.73 16.02
N ASP A 222 2.28 -5.46 15.19
CA ASP A 222 1.94 -4.12 14.74
C ASP A 222 1.16 -3.36 15.82
N HIS A 223 1.87 -2.85 16.82
CA HIS A 223 1.24 -2.19 17.97
C HIS A 223 1.05 -0.67 17.81
N GLN A 224 1.64 -0.09 16.77
CA GLN A 224 1.55 1.34 16.51
C GLN A 224 0.14 1.73 16.03
N PRO A 225 -0.31 2.98 16.24
CA PRO A 225 -1.57 3.46 15.68
C PRO A 225 -1.63 3.24 14.17
N LYS A 226 -2.78 2.75 13.68
CA LYS A 226 -3.02 2.43 12.27
C LYS A 226 -4.13 3.29 11.70
N GLY A 227 -4.09 3.55 10.41
CA GLY A 227 -5.11 4.34 9.73
C GLY A 227 -4.55 5.05 8.51
N VAL A 228 -5.28 6.04 8.03
CA VAL A 228 -4.85 6.86 6.90
C VAL A 228 -4.50 8.28 7.35
N LEU A 229 -3.53 8.91 6.68
CA LEU A 229 -3.25 10.32 6.92
C LEU A 229 -4.20 11.19 6.09
N VAL A 230 -4.97 12.03 6.77
CA VAL A 230 -5.62 13.19 6.16
C VAL A 230 -4.59 14.31 6.13
N VAL A 231 -4.18 14.71 4.92
CA VAL A 231 -3.15 15.72 4.71
C VAL A 231 -3.77 16.99 4.16
N GLY A 232 -3.36 18.13 4.71
CA GLY A 232 -3.59 19.46 4.14
C GLY A 232 -2.27 20.08 3.69
N ALA A 233 -2.10 20.31 2.40
CA ALA A 233 -0.91 20.93 1.82
C ALA A 233 -1.23 22.30 1.20
N GLU A 234 -0.27 23.20 1.24
CA GLU A 234 -0.32 24.51 0.59
C GLU A 234 1.09 24.92 0.16
N LYS A 235 1.16 25.76 -0.88
CA LYS A 235 2.45 26.25 -1.37
C LYS A 235 3.18 27.03 -0.28
N ASP A 236 4.44 26.70 -0.06
CA ASP A 236 5.36 27.34 0.90
C ASP A 236 4.88 27.31 2.36
N GLY A 237 3.88 26.48 2.67
CA GLY A 237 3.34 26.30 4.02
C GLY A 237 3.71 24.96 4.63
N ASN A 238 3.60 24.87 5.94
CA ASN A 238 3.79 23.59 6.63
C ASN A 238 2.56 22.70 6.39
N PRO A 239 2.74 21.42 6.02
CA PRO A 239 1.63 20.51 5.87
C PRO A 239 0.96 20.24 7.21
N THR A 240 -0.36 20.03 7.18
CA THR A 240 -1.13 19.53 8.32
C THR A 240 -1.40 18.05 8.12
N THR A 241 -1.31 17.27 9.19
CA THR A 241 -1.55 15.81 9.16
C THR A 241 -2.43 15.38 10.32
N GLU A 242 -3.38 14.49 10.05
CA GLU A 242 -4.24 13.85 11.04
C GLU A 242 -4.31 12.36 10.68
N LEU A 243 -3.86 11.47 11.58
CA LEU A 243 -4.05 10.04 11.43
C LEU A 243 -5.49 9.69 11.81
N VAL A 244 -6.23 9.09 10.87
CA VAL A 244 -7.63 8.70 11.05
C VAL A 244 -7.74 7.19 10.95
N GLU A 245 -8.13 6.57 12.06
CA GLU A 245 -8.37 5.13 12.15
C GLU A 245 -9.53 4.70 11.24
N LEU A 246 -9.47 3.45 10.76
CA LEU A 246 -10.52 2.86 9.93
C LEU A 246 -11.53 2.13 10.81
N ASP A 247 -12.81 2.41 10.61
CA ASP A 247 -13.89 1.77 11.36
C ASP A 247 -14.05 0.28 11.00
N GLY A 248 -14.34 -0.54 12.00
CA GLY A 248 -14.75 -1.94 11.81
C GLY A 248 -13.61 -2.94 11.60
N ILE A 249 -12.35 -2.50 11.71
CA ILE A 249 -11.19 -3.38 11.62
C ILE A 249 -10.94 -4.05 12.99
N LYS A 250 -11.11 -5.37 13.06
CA LYS A 250 -10.71 -6.17 14.23
C LYS A 250 -9.20 -6.09 14.43
N SER A 251 -8.78 -5.87 15.67
CA SER A 251 -7.38 -5.81 16.05
C SER A 251 -6.75 -7.20 16.14
N LEU A 252 -5.42 -7.24 16.05
CA LEU A 252 -4.59 -8.42 16.29
C LEU A 252 -3.97 -8.29 17.69
N VAL A 253 -4.29 -9.22 18.58
CA VAL A 253 -3.86 -9.19 19.99
C VAL A 253 -3.10 -10.46 20.35
N THR A 254 -1.96 -10.32 21.02
CA THR A 254 -1.26 -11.47 21.60
C THR A 254 -1.56 -11.54 23.10
N ILE A 255 -1.93 -12.72 23.59
CA ILE A 255 -2.14 -12.97 25.02
C ILE A 255 -1.32 -14.18 25.48
N THR A 256 -0.82 -14.14 26.71
CA THR A 256 -0.03 -15.22 27.33
C THR A 256 -0.79 -15.96 28.43
N GLU A 257 -1.89 -15.38 28.91
CA GLU A 257 -2.75 -15.94 29.95
C GLU A 257 -4.15 -16.20 29.37
N LEU A 258 -4.82 -17.24 29.88
CA LEU A 258 -6.19 -17.55 29.46
C LEU A 258 -7.14 -16.49 30.04
N PRO A 259 -7.96 -15.84 29.21
CA PRO A 259 -8.93 -14.89 29.72
C PRO A 259 -10.10 -15.63 30.37
N GLU A 260 -10.82 -14.97 31.27
CA GLU A 260 -12.08 -15.52 31.82
C GLU A 260 -13.15 -15.67 30.73
N GLU A 261 -13.19 -14.73 29.79
CA GLU A 261 -14.06 -14.73 28.61
C GLU A 261 -13.25 -14.28 27.39
N TRP A 262 -13.44 -14.95 26.24
CA TRP A 262 -12.73 -14.61 25.01
C TRP A 262 -13.32 -13.34 24.36
N PRO A 263 -12.51 -12.30 24.11
CA PRO A 263 -12.92 -11.17 23.29
C PRO A 263 -13.39 -11.61 21.90
N THR A 264 -14.38 -10.93 21.33
CA THR A 264 -14.95 -11.25 20.01
C THR A 264 -14.69 -10.18 18.95
N ASP A 265 -14.17 -9.03 19.37
CA ASP A 265 -13.86 -7.86 18.55
C ASP A 265 -12.39 -7.80 18.07
N CYS A 266 -11.61 -8.85 18.36
CA CYS A 266 -10.23 -8.98 17.92
C CYS A 266 -9.90 -10.43 17.54
N TYR A 267 -8.79 -10.62 16.83
CA TYR A 267 -8.15 -11.92 16.70
C TYR A 267 -7.08 -12.07 17.75
N ILE A 268 -6.94 -13.30 18.25
CA ILE A 268 -6.08 -13.59 19.39
C ILE A 268 -5.03 -14.61 19.01
N ARG A 269 -3.76 -14.25 19.18
CA ARG A 269 -2.63 -15.18 19.21
C ARG A 269 -2.38 -15.56 20.66
N TYR A 270 -2.59 -16.82 20.99
CA TYR A 270 -2.35 -17.34 22.33
C TYR A 270 -0.95 -17.98 22.43
N LEU A 271 -0.10 -17.46 23.31
CA LEU A 271 1.24 -17.97 23.59
C LEU A 271 1.28 -18.68 24.96
N GLY A 272 0.66 -19.87 25.03
CA GLY A 272 0.68 -20.70 26.22
C GLY A 272 0.54 -22.20 25.89
N PRO A 273 0.52 -23.08 26.92
CA PRO A 273 0.50 -24.53 26.70
C PRO A 273 -0.82 -24.99 26.05
N LEU A 274 -0.74 -25.33 24.76
CA LEU A 274 -1.84 -25.84 23.91
C LEU A 274 -2.57 -27.06 24.50
N GLU A 275 -1.87 -27.85 25.31
CA GLU A 275 -2.40 -29.04 26.00
C GLU A 275 -3.60 -28.75 26.92
N SER A 276 -3.79 -27.47 27.30
CA SER A 276 -4.88 -27.03 28.18
C SER A 276 -6.19 -26.70 27.44
N LEU A 277 -6.20 -26.75 26.10
CA LEU A 277 -7.30 -26.23 25.28
C LEU A 277 -7.86 -27.30 24.35
N MET A 278 -9.02 -27.87 24.72
CA MET A 278 -9.71 -28.87 23.90
C MET A 278 -10.46 -28.24 22.71
N GLU A 279 -11.00 -27.03 22.87
CA GLU A 279 -11.71 -26.26 21.85
C GLU A 279 -11.33 -24.78 21.95
N LEU A 280 -10.97 -24.17 20.82
CA LEU A 280 -10.65 -22.75 20.71
C LEU A 280 -11.71 -22.05 19.86
N PRO A 281 -12.15 -20.83 20.24
CA PRO A 281 -12.99 -20.00 19.39
C PRO A 281 -12.37 -19.73 18.02
N GLU A 282 -13.19 -19.48 16.99
CA GLU A 282 -12.75 -19.25 15.62
C GLU A 282 -11.79 -18.04 15.47
N ASN A 283 -11.92 -17.03 16.33
CA ASN A 283 -11.06 -15.85 16.32
C ASN A 283 -9.73 -16.05 17.07
N VAL A 284 -9.46 -17.23 17.62
CA VAL A 284 -8.17 -17.58 18.23
C VAL A 284 -7.29 -18.30 17.20
N ILE A 285 -6.20 -17.65 16.83
CA ILE A 285 -5.23 -18.15 15.85
C ILE A 285 -4.24 -19.07 16.56
N LYS A 286 -4.24 -20.35 16.16
CA LYS A 286 -3.27 -21.34 16.64
C LYS A 286 -1.91 -21.04 16.04
N THR A 287 -0.97 -20.64 16.87
CA THR A 287 0.46 -20.70 16.52
C THR A 287 1.04 -21.95 17.15
N GLU A 288 1.38 -22.95 16.35
CA GLU A 288 2.20 -24.07 16.85
C GLU A 288 3.49 -23.52 17.46
N GLY A 289 3.91 -24.10 18.60
CA GLY A 289 4.91 -23.55 19.49
C GLY A 289 6.14 -22.96 18.79
N VAL A 290 6.22 -21.63 18.79
CA VAL A 290 7.48 -20.90 18.65
C VAL A 290 7.82 -20.44 20.05
N ALA A 291 8.87 -21.03 20.63
CA ALA A 291 9.48 -20.50 21.85
C ALA A 291 9.87 -19.03 21.63
N PRO A 292 9.93 -18.19 22.68
CA PRO A 292 10.18 -16.75 22.52
C PRO A 292 11.67 -16.47 22.22
N GLU A 293 12.21 -17.01 21.13
CA GLU A 293 13.54 -16.67 20.59
C GLU A 293 13.55 -16.95 19.07
N ALA A 294 12.98 -16.02 18.30
CA ALA A 294 13.38 -15.65 16.91
C ALA A 294 12.30 -14.74 16.28
N GLU A 295 12.04 -13.56 16.87
CA GLU A 295 11.43 -12.46 16.12
C GLU A 295 12.58 -11.78 15.36
N GLY A 296 12.69 -12.07 14.06
CA GLY A 296 13.77 -11.54 13.22
C GLY A 296 14.15 -12.37 12.00
N GLU A 297 13.39 -13.39 11.62
CA GLU A 297 13.54 -14.03 10.31
C GLU A 297 12.26 -13.80 9.52
N ASP A 298 12.35 -12.87 8.55
CA ASP A 298 11.63 -13.02 7.30
C ASP A 298 11.74 -14.50 6.92
N SER A 299 10.62 -15.21 6.83
CA SER A 299 10.63 -16.57 6.34
C SER A 299 11.12 -16.55 4.90
N GLU A 300 12.43 -16.71 4.70
CA GLU A 300 13.06 -17.05 3.44
C GLU A 300 12.51 -18.42 3.03
N ASP A 301 11.36 -18.42 2.35
CA ASP A 301 11.03 -19.49 1.44
C ASP A 301 12.21 -19.61 0.46
N GLY A 302 12.98 -20.69 0.60
CA GLY A 302 14.11 -21.03 -0.25
C GLY A 302 13.74 -21.03 -1.74
N PRO A 303 14.70 -21.16 -2.66
CA PRO A 303 14.45 -20.97 -4.09
C PRO A 303 13.51 -22.06 -4.62
N VAL A 304 12.21 -21.78 -4.58
CA VAL A 304 11.20 -22.51 -5.33
C VAL A 304 11.48 -22.20 -6.79
N GLN A 305 11.84 -23.24 -7.54
CA GLN A 305 11.90 -23.13 -9.00
C GLN A 305 10.53 -22.66 -9.49
N MET A 306 10.50 -21.46 -10.07
CA MET A 306 9.32 -20.88 -10.69
C MET A 306 8.90 -21.76 -11.88
N GLU A 307 7.77 -22.41 -11.76
CA GLU A 307 6.93 -22.68 -12.93
C GLU A 307 5.89 -21.56 -12.98
N PHE A 308 5.99 -20.70 -14.01
CA PHE A 308 4.89 -19.81 -14.38
C PHE A 308 3.72 -20.70 -14.79
N THR A 309 2.75 -20.86 -13.89
CA THR A 309 1.48 -21.49 -14.25
C THR A 309 0.60 -20.45 -14.92
N ASP A 310 -0.24 -20.87 -15.85
CA ASP A 310 -1.13 -20.06 -16.71
C ASP A 310 -2.10 -19.08 -15.99
N SER A 311 -1.97 -18.91 -14.67
CA SER A 311 -2.85 -18.17 -13.77
C SER A 311 -2.91 -16.65 -13.96
N LEU A 312 -1.89 -16.01 -14.55
CA LEU A 312 -1.84 -14.54 -14.69
C LEU A 312 -2.96 -13.99 -15.58
N THR A 313 -3.59 -14.81 -16.43
CA THR A 313 -4.70 -14.38 -17.30
C THR A 313 -5.99 -15.15 -17.07
N GLU A 314 -6.00 -16.07 -16.11
CA GLU A 314 -7.18 -16.89 -15.80
C GLU A 314 -8.28 -16.01 -15.18
N GLY A 315 -9.49 -16.08 -15.74
CA GLY A 315 -10.64 -15.25 -15.30
C GLY A 315 -10.59 -13.78 -15.70
N LEU A 316 -9.45 -13.29 -16.23
CA LEU A 316 -9.26 -11.89 -16.59
C LEU A 316 -10.27 -11.39 -17.64
N THR A 317 -10.47 -12.15 -18.72
CA THR A 317 -11.39 -11.77 -19.80
C THR A 317 -12.82 -11.65 -19.30
N ASP A 318 -13.30 -12.63 -18.54
CA ASP A 318 -14.66 -12.63 -17.98
C ASP A 318 -14.86 -11.45 -17.04
N PHE A 319 -13.87 -11.18 -16.17
CA PHE A 319 -13.89 -10.02 -15.29
C PHE A 319 -13.96 -8.70 -16.05
N LEU A 320 -13.06 -8.45 -17.00
CA LEU A 320 -13.04 -7.23 -17.81
C LEU A 320 -14.35 -7.04 -18.59
N HIS A 321 -14.94 -8.14 -19.06
CA HIS A 321 -16.26 -8.12 -19.70
C HIS A 321 -17.35 -7.66 -18.72
N THR A 322 -17.38 -8.14 -17.48
CA THR A 322 -18.36 -7.66 -16.47
C THR A 322 -18.22 -6.17 -16.15
N LYS A 323 -17.03 -5.58 -16.35
CA LYS A 323 -16.76 -4.16 -16.14
C LYS A 323 -16.97 -3.30 -17.38
N GLY A 324 -17.44 -3.88 -18.48
CA GLY A 324 -17.77 -3.16 -19.71
C GLY A 324 -16.57 -2.74 -20.56
N VAL A 325 -15.40 -3.37 -20.35
CA VAL A 325 -14.23 -3.18 -21.23
C VAL A 325 -14.52 -3.80 -22.60
N SER A 326 -14.14 -3.15 -23.69
CA SER A 326 -14.40 -3.67 -25.05
C SER A 326 -13.59 -4.94 -25.35
N ALA A 327 -14.12 -5.85 -26.18
CA ALA A 327 -13.44 -7.09 -26.56
C ALA A 327 -12.02 -6.86 -27.15
N GLU A 328 -11.83 -5.81 -27.95
CA GLU A 328 -10.51 -5.46 -28.52
C GLU A 328 -9.49 -5.13 -27.43
N LEU A 329 -9.87 -4.30 -26.45
CA LEU A 329 -9.02 -3.98 -25.28
C LEU A 329 -8.83 -5.18 -24.33
N GLN A 330 -9.79 -6.10 -24.25
CA GLN A 330 -9.63 -7.34 -23.49
C GLN A 330 -8.55 -8.22 -24.12
N GLU A 331 -8.61 -8.45 -25.44
CA GLU A 331 -7.61 -9.23 -26.18
C GLU A 331 -6.23 -8.56 -26.13
N GLU A 332 -6.16 -7.25 -26.30
CA GLU A 332 -4.93 -6.48 -26.16
C GLU A 332 -4.34 -6.60 -24.76
N GLY A 333 -5.19 -6.57 -23.73
CA GLY A 333 -4.79 -6.75 -22.35
C GLY A 333 -4.19 -8.13 -22.08
N VAL A 334 -4.88 -9.20 -22.46
CA VAL A 334 -4.36 -10.58 -22.34
C VAL A 334 -3.04 -10.74 -23.08
N ARG A 335 -2.94 -10.22 -24.31
CA ARG A 335 -1.70 -10.27 -25.10
C ARG A 335 -0.58 -9.50 -24.43
N TRP A 336 -0.84 -8.29 -23.92
CA TRP A 336 0.16 -7.48 -23.22
C TRP A 336 0.72 -8.21 -22.00
N VAL A 337 -0.14 -8.88 -21.23
CA VAL A 337 0.29 -9.69 -20.08
C VAL A 337 1.15 -10.86 -20.50
N GLN A 338 0.74 -11.59 -21.55
CA GLN A 338 1.52 -12.70 -22.10
C GLN A 338 2.88 -12.25 -22.64
N GLU A 339 2.92 -11.13 -23.38
CA GLU A 339 4.14 -10.61 -24.01
C GLU A 339 5.13 -10.03 -23.01
N LYS A 340 4.64 -9.35 -21.97
CA LYS A 340 5.45 -8.63 -20.98
C LYS A 340 5.83 -9.50 -19.78
N TYR A 341 5.02 -10.51 -19.43
CA TYR A 341 5.09 -11.16 -18.10
C TYR A 341 5.12 -12.70 -18.09
N VAL A 342 4.98 -13.39 -19.24
CA VAL A 342 4.96 -14.88 -19.33
C VAL A 342 6.19 -15.43 -20.09
N LYS A 343 7.26 -14.62 -20.28
CA LYS A 343 8.48 -15.03 -21.00
C LYS A 343 9.58 -15.62 -20.13
#